data_AF-A0A816NPP8-F1
#
_entry.id   AF-A0A816NPP8-F1
#
_cell.length_a   1.000
_cell.length_b   1.000
_cell.length_c   1.000
_cell.angle_alpha   90.00
_cell.angle_beta   90.00
_cell.angle_gamma   90.00
#
_symmetry.space_group_name_H-M   'P 1'
#
loop_
_entity.id
_entity.type
_entity.pdbx_description
1 polymer ?
#
loop_
_entity_poly.entity_id
_entity_poly.type
_entity_poly.pdbx_seq_one_letter_code
_entity_poly.pdbx_strand_id
1 'polypeptide(L)'
;EYEDDEGDEDVEENDGNRFRIFISSIRLLNIISMSSHVCSDATYKLVWQGFPVLIVGTTDLNKAFHPFGLAICSNEKNKRFRIYLQLYSNWIEKTK
;
A
#
# COMPACT_ATOMS: atom_id res chain seq x y z
N GLU A 1 17.25 -8.49 16.83
CA GLU A 1 16.34 -9.63 16.80
C GLU A 1 14.96 -9.09 16.52
N TYR A 2 14.37 -9.47 15.39
CA TYR A 2 12.95 -9.25 15.16
C TYR A 2 12.30 -10.58 15.47
N GLU A 3 11.49 -10.62 16.52
CA GLU A 3 10.75 -11.81 16.92
C GLU A 3 9.74 -12.15 15.82
N ASP A 4 9.87 -13.36 15.27
CA ASP A 4 8.88 -13.96 14.39
C ASP A 4 7.62 -14.24 15.22
N ASP A 5 6.63 -13.37 15.11
CA ASP A 5 5.28 -13.56 15.68
C ASP A 5 4.52 -14.60 14.83
N GLU A 6 4.90 -15.87 15.00
CA GLU A 6 4.13 -17.04 14.57
C GLU A 6 2.91 -17.19 15.49
N GLY A 7 1.74 -16.65 15.10
CA GLY A 7 0.57 -16.84 15.95
C GLY A 7 -0.76 -16.21 15.54
N ASP A 8 -1.06 -16.03 14.26
CA ASP A 8 -2.45 -15.71 13.84
C ASP A 8 -2.95 -16.80 12.90
N GLU A 9 -3.63 -17.79 13.48
CA GLU A 9 -4.48 -18.73 12.74
C GLU A 9 -5.41 -17.92 11.82
N ASP A 10 -5.36 -18.24 10.52
CA ASP A 10 -6.19 -17.62 9.50
C ASP A 10 -7.66 -18.04 9.72
N VAL A 11 -8.33 -17.42 10.70
CA VAL A 11 -9.79 -17.44 10.79
C VAL A 11 -10.30 -16.77 9.52
N GLU A 12 -10.80 -17.59 8.58
CA GLU A 12 -11.48 -17.14 7.38
C GLU A 12 -12.78 -16.42 7.78
N GLU A 13 -12.62 -15.16 8.16
CA GLU A 13 -13.69 -14.30 8.63
C GLU A 13 -14.56 -13.93 7.42
N ASN A 14 -15.68 -14.64 7.30
CA ASN A 14 -16.79 -14.50 6.33
C ASN A 14 -16.71 -13.30 5.38
N ASP A 15 -16.56 -13.58 4.09
CA ASP A 15 -16.20 -12.68 2.98
C ASP A 15 -17.34 -11.75 2.52
N GLY A 16 -18.15 -11.23 3.46
CA GLY A 16 -19.41 -10.54 3.15
C GLY A 16 -19.30 -9.08 2.72
N ASN A 17 -18.18 -8.39 2.97
CA ASN A 17 -18.04 -6.98 2.57
C ASN A 17 -16.58 -6.49 2.56
N ARG A 18 -15.71 -7.17 1.79
CA ARG A 18 -14.30 -6.77 1.65
C ARG A 18 -14.12 -5.91 0.39
N PHE A 19 -13.73 -4.66 0.54
CA PHE A 19 -13.36 -3.81 -0.59
C PHE A 19 -11.88 -3.43 -0.51
N ARG A 20 -11.23 -3.47 -1.66
CA ARG A 20 -9.82 -3.10 -1.83
C ARG A 20 -9.77 -2.07 -2.93
N ILE A 21 -9.50 -0.83 -2.55
CA ILE A 21 -9.42 0.28 -3.49
C ILE A 21 -7.98 0.75 -3.49
N PHE A 22 -7.37 0.77 -4.68
CA PHE A 22 -6.09 1.43 -4.91
C PHE A 22 -6.30 2.53 -5.94
N ILE A 23 -6.00 3.77 -5.57
CA ILE A 23 -6.18 4.94 -6.42
C ILE A 23 -4.79 5.49 -6.76
N SER A 24 -4.52 5.62 -8.04
CA SER A 24 -3.32 6.27 -8.58
C SER A 24 -3.64 6.92 -9.94
N SER A 25 -2.67 7.62 -10.53
CA SER A 25 -2.77 8.13 -11.90
C SER A 25 -1.61 7.59 -12.74
N ILE A 26 -1.81 7.44 -14.05
CA ILE A 26 -0.77 6.96 -14.99
C ILE A 26 0.49 7.82 -14.88
N ARG A 27 0.33 9.13 -14.75
CA ARG A 27 1.45 10.07 -14.62
C ARG A 27 2.23 9.86 -13.32
N LEU A 28 1.54 9.58 -12.22
CA LEU A 28 2.18 9.25 -10.95
C LEU A 28 2.91 7.91 -11.03
N LEU A 29 2.31 6.89 -11.65
CA LEU A 29 2.95 5.59 -11.85
C LEU A 29 4.24 5.70 -12.67
N ASN A 30 4.24 6.50 -13.74
CA ASN A 30 5.44 6.77 -14.53
C ASN A 30 6.55 7.51 -13.76
N ILE A 31 6.20 8.34 -12.77
CA ILE A 31 7.23 8.99 -11.93
C ILE A 31 7.90 7.96 -11.02
N ILE A 32 7.16 6.95 -10.57
CA ILE A 32 7.71 5.89 -9.72
C ILE A 32 8.66 4.98 -10.49
N SER A 33 8.42 4.71 -11.77
CA SER A 33 9.37 3.88 -12.55
C SER A 33 10.76 4.52 -12.67
N MET A 34 10.85 5.84 -12.47
CA MET A 34 12.10 6.58 -12.39
C MET A 34 12.66 6.68 -10.96
N SER A 35 11.88 6.29 -9.96
CA SER A 35 12.23 6.36 -8.55
C SER A 35 12.95 5.09 -8.09
N SER A 36 14.02 5.25 -7.32
CA SER A 36 14.76 4.14 -6.73
C SER A 36 14.17 3.63 -5.41
N HIS A 37 13.39 4.47 -4.72
CA HIS A 37 12.84 4.16 -3.41
C HIS A 37 11.33 4.40 -3.39
N VAL A 38 10.63 3.60 -2.60
CA VAL A 38 9.20 3.78 -2.34
C VAL A 38 9.00 3.78 -0.83
N CYS A 39 8.18 4.70 -0.36
CA CYS A 39 7.75 4.81 1.02
C CYS A 39 6.26 4.47 1.09
N SER A 40 5.90 3.60 2.03
CA SER A 40 4.52 3.24 2.32
C SER A 40 4.30 3.46 3.80
N ASP A 41 3.24 4.19 4.14
CA ASP A 41 2.84 4.45 5.52
C ASP A 41 1.34 4.27 5.69
N ALA A 42 0.95 3.68 6.83
CA ALA A 42 -0.45 3.50 7.20
C ALA A 42 -0.89 4.69 8.04
N THR A 43 -1.80 5.50 7.51
CA THR A 43 -2.27 6.70 8.19
C THR A 43 -3.60 6.41 8.90
N TYR A 44 -3.55 6.10 10.19
CA TYR A 44 -4.75 5.86 11.01
C TYR A 44 -5.53 7.13 11.34
N LYS A 45 -4.94 8.31 11.11
CA LYS A 45 -5.61 9.61 11.26
C LYS A 45 -6.62 9.88 10.14
N LEU A 46 -6.45 9.25 8.97
CA LEU A 46 -7.37 9.30 7.84
C LEU A 46 -8.13 7.99 7.79
N VAL A 47 -9.13 7.85 8.65
CA VAL A 47 -10.10 6.75 8.58
C VAL A 47 -11.19 7.13 7.59
N TRP A 48 -11.10 6.66 6.34
CA TRP A 48 -12.20 6.84 5.40
C TRP A 48 -13.34 5.94 5.85
N GLN A 49 -14.40 6.52 6.43
CA GLN A 49 -15.55 5.77 6.96
C GLN A 49 -15.18 4.66 7.98
N GLY A 50 -14.10 4.87 8.74
CA GLY A 50 -13.63 3.87 9.72
C GLY A 50 -12.63 2.85 9.17
N PHE A 51 -12.25 2.96 7.89
CA PHE A 51 -11.29 2.04 7.27
C PHE A 51 -9.87 2.64 7.23
N PRO A 52 -8.84 1.85 7.58
CA PRO A 52 -7.46 2.28 7.48
C PRO A 52 -7.07 2.61 6.04
N VAL A 53 -6.37 3.74 5.89
CA VAL A 53 -5.83 4.22 4.62
C VAL A 53 -4.32 4.10 4.65
N LEU A 54 -3.75 3.48 3.61
CA LEU A 54 -2.33 3.55 3.32
C LEU A 54 -2.07 4.57 2.25
N ILE A 55 -1.03 5.35 2.48
CA ILE A 55 -0.48 6.26 1.52
C ILE A 55 0.86 5.68 1.08
N VAL A 56 1.02 5.57 -0.23
CA VAL A 56 2.27 5.16 -0.86
C VAL A 56 2.79 6.33 -1.68
N GLY A 57 4.06 6.64 -1.50
CA GLY A 57 4.70 7.78 -2.14
C GLY A 57 6.19 7.52 -2.37
N THR A 58 6.83 8.48 -3.01
CA THR A 58 8.28 8.53 -3.14
C THR A 58 8.79 9.89 -2.68
N THR A 59 10.07 9.96 -2.34
CA THR A 59 10.75 11.22 -2.06
C THR A 59 11.62 11.61 -3.24
N ASP A 60 11.54 12.87 -3.65
CA ASP A 60 12.46 13.40 -4.66
C ASP A 60 13.84 13.74 -4.07
N LEU A 61 14.75 14.21 -4.92
CA LEU A 61 16.10 14.65 -4.53
C LEU A 61 16.08 15.83 -3.54
N ASN A 62 15.00 16.61 -3.52
CA ASN A 62 14.80 17.73 -2.61
C ASN A 62 14.13 17.28 -1.29
N LYS A 63 13.99 15.97 -1.07
CA LYS A 63 13.34 15.36 0.10
C LYS A 63 11.85 15.72 0.24
N ALA A 64 11.22 16.19 -0.83
CA ALA A 64 9.78 16.40 -0.85
C ALA A 64 9.08 15.06 -1.09
N PHE A 65 8.04 14.79 -0.29
CA PHE A 65 7.24 13.58 -0.41
C PHE A 65 6.15 13.77 -1.47
N HIS A 66 6.14 12.87 -2.45
CA HIS A 66 5.20 12.84 -3.57
C HIS A 66 4.31 11.60 -3.42
N PRO A 67 3.08 11.74 -2.88
CA PRO A 67 2.16 10.62 -2.79
C PRO A 67 1.71 10.22 -4.21
N PHE A 68 1.79 8.93 -4.52
CA PHE A 68 1.40 8.40 -5.82
C PHE A 68 0.22 7.43 -5.74
N GLY A 69 0.01 6.80 -4.58
CA GLY A 69 -0.96 5.75 -4.42
C GLY A 69 -1.68 5.87 -3.09
N LEU A 70 -2.99 5.63 -3.10
CA LEU A 70 -3.80 5.54 -1.90
C LEU A 70 -4.49 4.18 -1.90
N ALA A 71 -4.26 3.38 -0.86
CA ALA A 71 -4.93 2.11 -0.65
C ALA A 71 -5.89 2.20 0.54
N ILE A 72 -7.13 1.75 0.35
CA ILE A 72 -8.09 1.61 1.45
C ILE A 72 -8.26 0.12 1.71
N CYS A 73 -8.10 -0.27 2.97
CA CYS A 73 -8.19 -1.65 3.40
C CYS A 73 -9.32 -1.82 4.40
N SER A 74 -10.09 -2.90 4.28
CA SER A 74 -11.15 -3.20 5.24
C SER A 74 -10.62 -3.63 6.62
N ASN A 75 -9.36 -4.09 6.72
CA ASN A 75 -8.73 -4.56 7.96
C ASN A 75 -7.20 -4.38 7.86
N GLU A 76 -6.55 -4.16 9.00
CA GLU A 76 -5.13 -3.85 9.20
C GLU A 76 -4.19 -5.07 9.17
N LYS A 77 -4.69 -6.26 8.79
CA LYS A 77 -3.83 -7.46 8.77
C LYS A 77 -2.67 -7.29 7.76
N ASN A 78 -1.43 -7.43 8.25
CA ASN A 78 -0.17 -7.28 7.50
C ASN A 78 -0.14 -7.98 6.14
N LYS A 79 -0.75 -9.18 6.02
CA LYS A 79 -0.82 -9.93 4.75
C LYS A 79 -1.53 -9.16 3.63
N ARG A 80 -2.48 -8.27 3.95
CA ARG A 80 -3.27 -7.54 2.94
C ARG A 80 -2.54 -6.34 2.38
N PHE A 81 -1.66 -5.71 3.15
CA PHE A 81 -0.82 -4.59 2.66
C PHE A 81 0.18 -5.03 1.61
N ARG A 82 0.72 -6.25 1.74
CA ARG A 82 1.67 -6.83 0.78
C ARG A 82 1.11 -6.91 -0.65
N ILE A 83 -0.20 -7.11 -0.81
CA ILE A 83 -0.83 -7.24 -2.13
C ILE A 83 -0.74 -5.93 -2.93
N TYR A 84 -0.88 -4.77 -2.28
CA TYR A 84 -0.78 -3.46 -2.94
C TYR A 84 0.67 -3.16 -3.37
N LEU A 85 1.64 -3.52 -2.53
CA LEU A 85 3.06 -3.44 -2.89
C LEU A 85 3.40 -4.42 -4.04
N GLN A 86 2.82 -5.62 -4.05
CA GLN A 86 3.03 -6.56 -5.16
C GLN A 86 2.47 -6.03 -6.49
N LEU A 87 1.29 -5.40 -6.48
CA LEU A 87 0.70 -4.76 -7.66
C LEU A 87 1.63 -3.69 -8.25
N TYR A 88 2.28 -2.92 -7.39
CA TYR A 88 3.31 -1.96 -7.77
C TYR A 88 4.53 -2.65 -8.42
N SER A 89 5.07 -3.71 -7.81
CA SER A 89 6.24 -4.42 -8.33
C SER A 89 5.96 -4.95 -9.74
N ASN A 90 4.80 -5.58 -9.89
CA ASN A 90 4.36 -6.11 -11.17
C ASN A 90 4.19 -5.00 -12.23
N TRP A 91 3.74 -3.81 -11.84
CA TRP A 91 3.61 -2.67 -12.76
C TRP A 91 4.97 -2.14 -13.23
N ILE A 92 5.94 -2.03 -12.31
CA ILE A 92 7.32 -1.66 -12.68
C ILE A 92 7.94 -2.68 -13.61
N GLU A 93 7.82 -3.98 -13.29
CA GLU A 93 8.36 -5.06 -14.11
C GLU A 93 7.79 -5.03 -15.53
N LYS A 94 6.52 -4.67 -15.68
CA LYS A 94 5.86 -4.57 -16.99
C LYS A 94 6.24 -3.31 -17.79
N THR A 95 6.76 -2.29 -17.13
CA THR A 95 7.09 -0.99 -17.74
C THR A 95 8.57 -0.86 -18.08
N LYS A 96 9.43 -1.77 -17.57
CA LYS A 96 10.81 -1.95 -18.00
C LYS A 96 10.91 -2.77 -19.28
#